data_AF-A0A976GV86-F1
#
_entry.id   AF-A0A976GV86-F1
#
_cell.length_a   1.000
_cell.length_b   1.000
_cell.length_c   1.000
_cell.angle_alpha   90.00
_cell.angle_beta   90.00
_cell.angle_gamma   90.00
#
_symmetry.space_group_name_H-M   'P 1'
#
loop_
_entity.id
_entity.type
_entity.pdbx_description
1 polymer ?
#
loop_
_entity_poly.entity_id
_entity_poly.type
_entity_poly.pdbx_seq_one_letter_code
_entity_poly.pdbx_strand_id
1 'polypeptide(L)'
;MRTLQDCAGNTLTVATDPLSSFVGRFIPNGNGTFSGVVNIFTGNVPQISVTKEIDFANMTNARCNIVPVACPTVLETIANVRALGVNAIITAPIKVRGVVISDWSANNVTGASTQRQNFVVQDVTGGMTFRLTAPTASGSPFPYLMGETVEVTLQGKTVAQFNDQMQISGVATSEVTDLGIIDPMPTPQIITIAQLNSDAFESQLIQINGVTFGAGTYSGNQNFTVGAISGTCRTNTSATFASTILPTSIVNIRGIAARNVGSRQIQPRNTSDLP
;
A
#
# COMPACT_ATOMS: atom_id res chain seq x y z
N MET A 1 -5.77 -21.49 -14.89
CA MET A 1 -6.35 -20.68 -15.99
C MET A 1 -5.55 -19.41 -16.13
N ARG A 2 -5.32 -18.93 -17.36
CA ARG A 2 -4.60 -17.69 -17.65
C ARG A 2 -5.49 -16.81 -18.55
N THR A 3 -5.24 -15.51 -18.58
CA THR A 3 -5.98 -14.56 -19.43
C THR A 3 -5.10 -14.14 -20.60
N LEU A 4 -5.62 -14.26 -21.82
CA LEU A 4 -5.07 -13.68 -23.04
C LEU A 4 -5.66 -12.28 -23.22
N GLN A 5 -4.85 -11.34 -23.69
CA GLN A 5 -5.29 -9.98 -24.01
C GLN A 5 -4.78 -9.59 -25.39
N ASP A 6 -5.65 -8.98 -26.20
CA ASP A 6 -5.27 -8.42 -27.50
C ASP A 6 -4.76 -6.98 -27.38
N CYS A 7 -4.25 -6.43 -28.49
CA CYS A 7 -3.74 -5.06 -28.56
C CYS A 7 -4.82 -3.96 -28.51
N ALA A 8 -6.09 -4.32 -28.39
CA ALA A 8 -7.21 -3.40 -28.16
C ALA A 8 -7.71 -3.46 -26.71
N GLY A 9 -7.09 -4.29 -25.86
CA GLY A 9 -7.41 -4.45 -24.44
C GLY A 9 -8.49 -5.48 -24.15
N ASN A 10 -9.02 -6.18 -25.17
CA ASN A 10 -10.02 -7.22 -24.98
C ASN A 10 -9.38 -8.47 -24.38
N THR A 11 -10.08 -9.14 -23.47
CA THR A 11 -9.56 -10.30 -22.75
C THR A 11 -10.33 -11.58 -23.05
N LEU A 12 -9.63 -12.71 -23.08
CA LEU A 12 -10.20 -14.05 -23.24
C LEU A 12 -9.52 -15.04 -22.29
N THR A 13 -10.29 -15.97 -21.71
CA THR A 13 -9.73 -17.03 -20.85
C THR A 13 -9.05 -18.09 -21.69
N VAL A 14 -7.82 -18.45 -21.33
CA VAL A 14 -7.06 -19.55 -21.94
C VAL A 14 -7.19 -20.80 -21.08
N ALA A 15 -7.64 -21.88 -21.71
CA ALA A 15 -7.68 -23.22 -21.17
C ALA A 15 -6.57 -24.08 -21.79
N THR A 16 -5.90 -24.86 -20.95
CA THR A 16 -4.88 -25.81 -21.37
C THR A 16 -5.24 -27.16 -20.76
N ASP A 17 -5.19 -28.21 -21.58
CA ASP A 17 -5.37 -29.58 -21.09
C ASP A 17 -4.18 -29.94 -20.17
N PRO A 18 -4.43 -30.31 -18.89
CA PRO A 18 -3.36 -30.70 -17.97
C PRO A 18 -2.59 -31.96 -18.39
N LEU A 19 -3.07 -32.71 -19.39
CA LEU A 19 -2.41 -33.89 -19.97
C LEU A 19 -1.69 -33.59 -21.30
N SER A 20 -1.66 -32.33 -21.74
CA SER A 20 -1.01 -31.95 -23.01
C SER A 20 0.51 -32.16 -22.98
N SER A 21 1.10 -32.45 -24.15
CA SER A 21 2.55 -32.65 -24.31
C SER A 21 3.40 -31.39 -24.06
N PHE A 22 2.75 -30.25 -23.87
CA PHE A 22 3.36 -28.94 -23.64
C PHE A 22 3.08 -28.39 -22.22
N VAL A 23 2.62 -29.23 -21.30
CA VAL A 23 2.55 -28.88 -19.87
C VAL A 23 3.96 -28.59 -19.34
N GLY A 24 4.10 -27.48 -18.62
CA GLY A 24 5.38 -27.05 -18.03
C GLY A 24 6.30 -26.27 -18.97
N ARG A 25 5.92 -26.06 -20.24
CA ARG A 25 6.67 -25.16 -21.13
C ARG A 25 6.41 -23.70 -20.77
N PHE A 26 7.40 -22.85 -21.05
CA PHE A 26 7.27 -21.41 -20.87
C PHE A 26 6.20 -20.86 -21.81
N ILE A 27 5.24 -20.12 -21.23
CA ILE A 27 4.32 -19.29 -22.01
C ILE A 27 5.15 -18.17 -22.62
N PRO A 28 5.07 -17.94 -23.94
CA PRO A 28 5.79 -16.84 -24.56
C PRO A 28 5.42 -15.50 -23.93
N ASN A 29 6.44 -14.67 -23.74
CA ASN A 29 6.28 -13.37 -23.10
C ASN A 29 6.04 -12.23 -24.11
N GLY A 30 5.85 -12.52 -25.40
CA GLY A 30 5.66 -11.52 -26.44
C GLY A 30 4.22 -11.34 -26.92
N ASN A 31 4.03 -10.46 -27.91
CA ASN A 31 2.85 -10.41 -28.76
C ASN A 31 3.05 -11.34 -29.96
N GLY A 32 1.95 -11.76 -30.58
CA GLY A 32 1.97 -12.47 -31.85
C GLY A 32 0.64 -13.14 -32.12
N THR A 33 0.66 -14.16 -32.96
CA THR A 33 -0.53 -14.94 -33.24
C THR A 33 -0.77 -15.93 -32.12
N PHE A 34 -1.98 -15.94 -31.57
CA PHE A 34 -2.47 -16.97 -30.68
C PHE A 34 -3.68 -17.65 -31.34
N SER A 35 -3.61 -18.96 -31.53
CA SER A 35 -4.70 -19.76 -32.10
C SER A 35 -5.18 -20.83 -31.13
N GLY A 36 -6.35 -21.39 -31.39
CA GLY A 36 -6.93 -22.43 -30.55
C GLY A 36 -8.39 -22.68 -30.88
N VAL A 37 -9.01 -23.59 -30.15
CA VAL A 37 -10.43 -23.94 -30.33
C VAL A 37 -11.25 -23.20 -29.30
N VAL A 38 -12.21 -22.39 -29.75
CA VAL A 38 -13.13 -21.69 -28.86
C VAL A 38 -14.15 -22.69 -28.32
N ASN A 39 -14.30 -22.70 -27.01
CA ASN A 39 -15.30 -23.50 -26.28
C ASN A 39 -16.01 -22.61 -25.26
N ILE A 40 -17.19 -23.02 -24.83
CA ILE A 40 -17.93 -22.35 -23.76
C ILE A 40 -17.80 -23.22 -22.49
N PHE A 41 -17.23 -22.66 -21.43
CA PHE A 41 -17.14 -23.36 -20.13
C PHE A 41 -18.44 -23.21 -19.33
N THR A 42 -18.57 -23.90 -18.21
CA THR A 42 -19.74 -23.79 -17.33
C THR A 42 -20.02 -22.32 -16.98
N GLY A 43 -21.29 -21.90 -17.14
CA GLY A 43 -21.71 -20.52 -16.91
C GLY A 43 -21.56 -19.57 -18.11
N ASN A 44 -21.52 -20.07 -19.35
CA ASN A 44 -21.46 -19.27 -20.58
C ASN A 44 -20.20 -18.42 -20.74
N VAL A 45 -19.09 -18.79 -20.09
CA VAL A 45 -17.81 -18.06 -20.23
C VAL A 45 -17.08 -18.58 -21.48
N PRO A 46 -16.86 -17.74 -22.51
CA PRO A 46 -16.06 -18.13 -23.66
C PRO A 46 -14.60 -18.34 -23.23
N GLN A 47 -14.01 -19.44 -23.65
CA GLN A 47 -12.60 -19.75 -23.45
C GLN A 47 -11.98 -20.25 -24.76
N ILE A 48 -10.67 -20.07 -24.89
CA ILE A 48 -9.88 -20.67 -25.97
C ILE A 48 -9.03 -21.81 -25.43
N SER A 49 -9.18 -22.99 -26.02
CA SER A 49 -8.39 -24.18 -25.70
C SER A 49 -7.19 -24.27 -26.63
N VAL A 50 -6.00 -24.35 -26.05
CA VAL A 50 -4.75 -24.55 -26.80
C VAL A 50 -4.62 -26.03 -27.13
N THR A 51 -4.28 -26.36 -28.38
CA THR A 51 -4.22 -27.75 -28.85
C THR A 51 -2.80 -28.23 -29.11
N LYS A 52 -1.88 -27.33 -29.47
CA LYS A 52 -0.49 -27.62 -29.84
C LYS A 52 0.42 -26.47 -29.44
N GLU A 53 1.73 -26.72 -29.30
CA GLU A 53 2.71 -25.68 -28.98
C GLU A 53 2.77 -24.56 -30.05
N ILE A 54 2.56 -24.92 -31.32
CA ILE A 54 2.55 -23.94 -32.43
C ILE A 54 1.44 -22.88 -32.30
N ASP A 55 0.39 -23.16 -31.53
CA ASP A 55 -0.74 -22.24 -31.31
C ASP A 55 -0.32 -20.95 -30.61
N PHE A 56 0.80 -20.96 -29.88
CA PHE A 56 1.33 -19.80 -29.16
C PHE A 56 2.81 -19.53 -29.46
N ALA A 57 3.52 -20.44 -30.14
CA ALA A 57 4.96 -20.32 -30.39
C ALA A 57 5.38 -19.01 -31.10
N ASN A 58 4.48 -18.40 -31.86
CA ASN A 58 4.74 -17.16 -32.61
C ASN A 58 4.48 -15.87 -31.82
N MET A 59 4.24 -15.97 -30.51
CA MET A 59 4.17 -14.82 -29.59
C MET A 59 5.58 -14.30 -29.22
N THR A 60 6.38 -14.02 -30.24
CA THR A 60 7.80 -13.64 -30.13
C THR A 60 8.04 -12.14 -30.29
N ASN A 61 7.04 -11.39 -30.74
CA ASN A 61 7.16 -9.95 -30.94
C ASN A 61 7.10 -9.19 -29.59
N ALA A 62 7.51 -7.92 -29.59
CA ALA A 62 7.29 -7.06 -28.43
C ALA A 62 5.79 -7.03 -28.08
N ARG A 63 5.45 -7.14 -26.79
CA ARG A 63 4.05 -7.01 -26.34
C ARG A 63 3.46 -5.71 -26.86
N CYS A 64 2.19 -5.74 -27.23
CA CYS A 64 1.49 -4.51 -27.56
C CYS A 64 1.53 -3.57 -26.38
N ASN A 65 1.87 -2.32 -26.65
CA ASN A 65 1.76 -1.23 -25.70
C ASN A 65 0.26 -0.84 -25.65
N ILE A 66 -0.58 -1.72 -25.11
CA ILE A 66 -1.94 -1.37 -24.68
C ILE A 66 -1.77 -0.53 -23.43
N VAL A 67 -1.46 0.72 -23.68
CA VAL A 67 -1.50 1.75 -22.69
C VAL A 67 -2.93 2.28 -22.72
N PRO A 68 -3.70 2.24 -21.62
CA PRO A 68 -4.65 3.33 -21.40
C PRO A 68 -3.77 4.57 -21.32
N VAL A 69 -3.60 5.28 -22.45
CA VAL A 69 -2.69 6.41 -22.68
C VAL A 69 -1.80 6.68 -21.46
N ALA A 70 -0.71 5.92 -21.26
CA ALA A 70 0.30 6.35 -20.30
C ALA A 70 0.97 7.51 -20.99
N CYS A 71 0.41 8.68 -20.73
CA CYS A 71 1.22 9.85 -20.63
C CYS A 71 2.37 9.47 -19.68
N PRO A 72 3.65 9.66 -20.06
CA PRO A 72 4.77 9.17 -19.29
C PRO A 72 4.58 9.63 -17.84
N THR A 73 4.38 8.66 -16.94
CA THR A 73 4.03 8.98 -15.57
C THR A 73 5.25 9.59 -14.91
N VAL A 74 5.21 10.90 -14.70
CA VAL A 74 6.34 11.64 -14.13
C VAL A 74 6.44 11.25 -12.66
N LEU A 75 7.66 10.90 -12.22
CA LEU A 75 7.92 10.67 -10.81
C LEU A 75 7.83 12.02 -10.08
N GLU A 76 6.90 12.11 -9.14
CA GLU A 76 6.67 13.25 -8.28
C GLU A 76 7.03 12.88 -6.83
N THR A 77 7.38 13.88 -6.03
CA THR A 77 7.65 13.70 -4.61
C THR A 77 6.36 13.69 -3.80
N ILE A 78 6.33 12.93 -2.72
CA ILE A 78 5.18 12.91 -1.81
C ILE A 78 4.91 14.29 -1.21
N ALA A 79 5.96 15.07 -0.91
CA ALA A 79 5.80 16.44 -0.43
C ALA A 79 5.05 17.34 -1.43
N ASN A 80 5.37 17.25 -2.73
CA ASN A 80 4.67 18.02 -3.76
C ASN A 80 3.22 17.56 -3.94
N VAL A 81 2.94 16.26 -3.85
CA VAL A 81 1.56 15.75 -3.87
C VAL A 81 0.76 16.27 -2.68
N ARG A 82 1.35 16.30 -1.48
CA ARG A 82 0.72 16.89 -0.29
C ARG A 82 0.45 18.38 -0.46
N ALA A 83 1.37 19.10 -1.10
CA ALA A 83 1.26 20.54 -1.34
C ALA A 83 0.12 20.93 -2.29
N LEU A 84 -0.44 19.98 -3.07
CA LEU A 84 -1.66 20.21 -3.84
C LEU A 84 -2.87 20.55 -2.96
N GLY A 85 -2.86 20.09 -1.71
CA GLY A 85 -3.88 20.41 -0.72
C GLY A 85 -5.11 19.49 -0.77
N VAL A 86 -5.85 19.45 0.35
CA VAL A 86 -7.07 18.65 0.48
C VAL A 86 -8.12 19.09 -0.53
N ASN A 87 -8.83 18.12 -1.11
CA ASN A 87 -9.79 18.21 -2.20
C ASN A 87 -9.20 18.46 -3.60
N ALA A 88 -7.86 18.50 -3.75
CA ALA A 88 -7.24 18.58 -5.06
C ALA A 88 -7.46 17.28 -5.86
N ILE A 89 -7.87 17.43 -7.13
CA ILE A 89 -7.90 16.34 -8.11
C ILE A 89 -6.59 16.39 -8.88
N ILE A 90 -5.86 15.27 -8.88
CA ILE A 90 -4.58 15.14 -9.56
C ILE A 90 -4.86 14.83 -11.03
N THR A 91 -4.87 15.84 -11.88
CA THR A 91 -5.10 15.67 -13.33
C THR A 91 -3.84 15.28 -14.09
N ALA A 92 -2.67 15.65 -13.54
CA ALA A 92 -1.39 15.33 -14.11
C ALA A 92 -1.13 13.80 -14.05
N PRO A 93 -0.53 13.21 -15.08
CA PRO A 93 -0.11 11.82 -15.10
C PRO A 93 1.18 11.69 -14.28
N ILE A 94 1.04 11.76 -12.97
CA ILE A 94 2.16 11.63 -12.03
C ILE A 94 2.04 10.33 -11.24
N LYS A 95 3.18 9.84 -10.76
CA LYS A 95 3.28 8.76 -9.81
C LYS A 95 4.21 9.15 -8.68
N VAL A 96 4.03 8.53 -7.52
CA VAL A 96 5.01 8.60 -6.43
C VAL A 96 5.68 7.24 -6.28
N ARG A 97 6.90 7.25 -5.74
CA ARG A 97 7.64 6.04 -5.35
C ARG A 97 8.10 6.19 -3.91
N GLY A 98 7.93 5.15 -3.11
CA GLY A 98 8.47 5.12 -1.76
C GLY A 98 8.34 3.76 -1.11
N VAL A 99 8.81 3.68 0.14
CA VAL A 99 8.78 2.48 0.96
C VAL A 99 7.46 2.41 1.72
N VAL A 100 6.82 1.26 1.72
CA VAL A 100 5.65 0.99 2.57
C VAL A 100 6.12 0.93 4.02
N ILE A 101 5.70 1.90 4.83
CA ILE A 101 6.08 1.98 6.25
C ILE A 101 5.03 1.37 7.17
N SER A 102 3.78 1.18 6.73
CA SER A 102 2.71 0.57 7.53
C SER A 102 2.82 -0.95 7.59
N ASP A 103 2.37 -1.56 8.69
CA ASP A 103 2.37 -3.01 8.87
C ASP A 103 0.99 -3.54 9.30
N TRP A 104 0.35 -4.31 8.42
CA TRP A 104 -0.93 -4.94 8.69
C TRP A 104 -0.82 -6.22 9.53
N SER A 105 0.37 -6.79 9.73
CA SER A 105 0.55 -8.05 10.49
C SER A 105 0.17 -7.89 11.97
N ALA A 106 0.32 -6.68 12.52
CA ALA A 106 0.00 -6.35 13.90
C ALA A 106 -1.33 -5.61 14.09
N ASN A 107 -2.11 -5.40 13.02
CA ASN A 107 -3.42 -4.73 13.03
C ASN A 107 -3.44 -3.29 13.59
N ASN A 108 -2.31 -2.60 13.64
CA ASN A 108 -2.21 -1.20 14.10
C ASN A 108 -1.84 -0.21 12.98
N VAL A 109 -2.55 -0.27 11.86
CA VAL A 109 -2.41 0.68 10.75
C VAL A 109 -3.38 1.84 10.91
N THR A 110 -3.09 2.98 10.27
CA THR A 110 -3.96 4.16 10.24
C THR A 110 -5.30 3.83 9.58
N GLY A 111 -6.33 3.61 10.40
CA GLY A 111 -7.67 3.18 9.98
C GLY A 111 -8.26 2.14 10.92
N ALA A 112 -9.53 1.78 10.70
CA ALA A 112 -10.16 0.68 11.43
C ALA A 112 -9.64 -0.67 10.90
N SER A 113 -9.37 -1.63 11.79
CA SER A 113 -8.91 -2.98 11.40
C SER A 113 -9.92 -3.74 10.54
N THR A 114 -11.20 -3.37 10.63
CA THR A 114 -12.29 -3.88 9.80
C THR A 114 -12.31 -3.32 8.37
N GLN A 115 -11.53 -2.26 8.10
CA GLN A 115 -11.43 -1.60 6.79
C GLN A 115 -9.97 -1.62 6.33
N ARG A 116 -9.51 -2.82 5.94
CA ARG A 116 -8.14 -3.08 5.46
C ARG A 116 -7.89 -2.46 4.09
N GLN A 117 -7.86 -1.14 4.03
CA GLN A 117 -7.77 -0.35 2.79
C GLN A 117 -6.59 0.61 2.80
N ASN A 118 -6.10 0.97 3.97
CA ASN A 118 -5.09 2.01 4.11
C ASN A 118 -3.71 1.38 4.22
N PHE A 119 -2.74 1.96 3.54
CA PHE A 119 -1.32 1.73 3.75
C PHE A 119 -0.60 3.06 3.68
N VAL A 120 0.60 3.13 4.24
CA VAL A 120 1.38 4.37 4.31
C VAL A 120 2.68 4.16 3.58
N VAL A 121 2.99 5.06 2.65
CA VAL A 121 4.22 5.07 1.87
C VAL A 121 5.00 6.32 2.22
N GLN A 122 6.32 6.19 2.32
CA GLN A 122 7.23 7.30 2.60
C GLN A 122 8.38 7.32 1.60
N ASP A 123 8.68 8.52 1.11
CA ASP A 123 9.89 8.84 0.35
C ASP A 123 10.80 9.77 1.18
N VAL A 124 11.87 10.27 0.58
CA VAL A 124 12.82 11.17 1.26
C VAL A 124 12.25 12.55 1.60
N THR A 125 11.09 12.91 1.03
CA THR A 125 10.45 14.23 1.19
C THR A 125 9.27 14.20 2.15
N GLY A 126 8.66 13.05 2.38
CA GLY A 126 7.55 12.90 3.33
C GLY A 126 6.79 11.60 3.15
N GLY A 127 5.66 11.50 3.83
CA GLY A 127 4.81 10.31 3.81
C GLY A 127 3.36 10.62 3.48
N MET A 128 2.65 9.61 3.00
CA MET A 128 1.26 9.72 2.61
C MET A 128 0.51 8.40 2.80
N THR A 129 -0.71 8.51 3.32
CA THR A 129 -1.65 7.38 3.38
C THR A 129 -2.31 7.19 2.02
N PHE A 130 -2.37 5.95 1.54
CA PHE A 130 -3.06 5.55 0.32
C PHE A 130 -4.25 4.67 0.69
N ARG A 131 -5.45 5.04 0.23
CA ARG A 131 -6.69 4.31 0.48
C ARG A 131 -7.12 3.54 -0.75
N LEU A 132 -7.16 2.22 -0.64
CA LEU A 132 -7.65 1.32 -1.67
C LEU A 132 -9.15 1.46 -1.90
N THR A 133 -9.59 1.31 -3.16
CA THR A 133 -11.01 1.34 -3.55
C THR A 133 -11.85 0.28 -2.85
N ALA A 134 -11.26 -0.89 -2.54
CA ALA A 134 -11.92 -1.98 -1.84
C ALA A 134 -11.04 -2.51 -0.68
N PRO A 135 -11.65 -2.95 0.44
CA PRO A 135 -10.91 -3.58 1.53
C PRO A 135 -10.32 -4.92 1.10
N THR A 136 -9.09 -5.19 1.53
CA THR A 136 -8.53 -6.53 1.47
C THR A 136 -9.35 -7.46 2.36
N ALA A 137 -9.77 -8.60 1.80
CA ALA A 137 -10.59 -9.58 2.50
C ALA A 137 -9.97 -10.00 3.85
N SER A 138 -10.79 -10.16 4.87
CA SER A 138 -10.34 -10.69 6.17
C SER A 138 -9.69 -12.06 5.97
N GLY A 139 -8.58 -12.31 6.67
CA GLY A 139 -7.82 -13.56 6.56
C GLY A 139 -6.86 -13.66 5.36
N SER A 140 -6.93 -12.74 4.39
CA SER A 140 -5.91 -12.64 3.34
C SER A 140 -4.75 -11.73 3.77
N PRO A 141 -3.49 -11.99 3.36
CA PRO A 141 -2.43 -11.03 3.58
C PRO A 141 -2.77 -9.68 2.91
N PHE A 142 -2.34 -8.58 3.52
CA PHE A 142 -2.47 -7.28 2.88
C PHE A 142 -1.48 -7.22 1.71
N PRO A 143 -1.85 -6.69 0.52
CA PRO A 143 -1.04 -6.83 -0.69
C PRO A 143 0.25 -6.01 -0.72
N TYR A 144 0.44 -5.07 0.20
CA TYR A 144 1.63 -4.21 0.27
C TYR A 144 2.25 -4.31 1.68
N LEU A 145 3.39 -4.98 1.77
CA LEU A 145 4.04 -5.32 3.03
C LEU A 145 5.04 -4.26 3.45
N MET A 146 5.26 -4.14 4.76
CA MET A 146 6.25 -3.21 5.30
C MET A 146 7.64 -3.49 4.71
N GLY A 147 8.31 -2.45 4.21
CA GLY A 147 9.62 -2.53 3.57
C GLY A 147 9.60 -2.69 2.05
N GLU A 148 8.44 -3.01 1.44
CA GLU A 148 8.32 -3.04 -0.02
C GLU A 148 8.38 -1.64 -0.61
N THR A 149 9.05 -1.51 -1.75
CA THR A 149 9.06 -0.27 -2.54
C THR A 149 7.96 -0.33 -3.59
N VAL A 150 7.03 0.59 -3.51
CA VAL A 150 5.88 0.66 -4.42
C VAL A 150 5.90 1.95 -5.24
N GLU A 151 5.37 1.87 -6.45
CA GLU A 151 4.95 3.03 -7.24
C GLU A 151 3.43 3.12 -7.24
N VAL A 152 2.88 4.31 -6.98
CA VAL A 152 1.44 4.56 -7.03
C VAL A 152 1.14 5.61 -8.08
N THR A 153 0.31 5.25 -9.08
CA THR A 153 -0.16 6.19 -10.10
C THR A 153 -1.30 7.03 -9.54
N LEU A 154 -1.23 8.35 -9.74
CA LEU A 154 -2.12 9.31 -9.07
C LEU A 154 -3.07 10.04 -10.00
N GLN A 155 -3.00 9.84 -11.31
CA GLN A 155 -3.90 10.52 -12.24
C GLN A 155 -5.37 10.18 -11.94
N GLY A 156 -6.20 11.22 -11.87
CA GLY A 156 -7.61 11.11 -11.52
C GLY A 156 -7.88 10.83 -10.04
N LYS A 157 -6.86 10.77 -9.17
CA LYS A 157 -7.03 10.61 -7.73
C LYS A 157 -7.25 11.93 -7.02
N THR A 158 -7.84 11.84 -5.85
CA THR A 158 -8.12 12.99 -5.00
C THR A 158 -7.22 12.95 -3.77
N VAL A 159 -6.53 14.05 -3.50
CA VAL A 159 -5.95 14.32 -2.17
C VAL A 159 -7.12 14.58 -1.24
N ALA A 160 -7.47 13.60 -0.41
CA ALA A 160 -8.62 13.65 0.48
C ALA A 160 -8.17 13.76 1.94
N GLN A 161 -9.15 13.97 2.82
CA GLN A 161 -8.96 13.92 4.25
C GLN A 161 -10.03 13.03 4.88
N PHE A 162 -9.63 12.15 5.79
CA PHE A 162 -10.55 11.29 6.54
C PHE A 162 -10.16 11.29 8.02
N ASN A 163 -11.08 11.70 8.90
CA ASN A 163 -10.81 11.92 10.32
C ASN A 163 -9.53 12.75 10.54
N ASP A 164 -9.38 13.82 9.76
CA ASP A 164 -8.21 14.69 9.72
C ASP A 164 -6.92 14.12 9.12
N GLN A 165 -6.85 12.82 8.82
CA GLN A 165 -5.71 12.20 8.14
C GLN A 165 -5.75 12.51 6.64
N MET A 166 -4.71 13.13 6.11
CA MET A 166 -4.50 13.33 4.68
C MET A 166 -4.17 11.99 4.00
N GLN A 167 -4.85 11.72 2.89
CA GLN A 167 -4.70 10.48 2.14
C GLN A 167 -4.96 10.67 0.64
N ILE A 168 -4.45 9.78 -0.20
CA ILE A 168 -4.94 9.60 -1.57
C ILE A 168 -6.13 8.65 -1.55
N SER A 169 -7.28 9.14 -2.02
CA SER A 169 -8.52 8.36 -2.08
C SER A 169 -8.68 7.66 -3.43
N GLY A 170 -9.26 6.46 -3.41
CA GLY A 170 -9.72 5.76 -4.60
C GLY A 170 -8.61 5.07 -5.41
N VAL A 171 -7.55 4.60 -4.74
CA VAL A 171 -6.45 3.86 -5.38
C VAL A 171 -6.89 2.43 -5.70
N ALA A 172 -6.92 2.04 -6.96
CA ALA A 172 -7.12 0.65 -7.35
C ALA A 172 -5.83 -0.13 -7.14
N THR A 173 -5.95 -1.42 -6.82
CA THR A 173 -4.76 -2.27 -6.67
C THR A 173 -3.93 -2.37 -7.94
N SER A 174 -4.54 -2.20 -9.12
CA SER A 174 -3.87 -2.13 -10.42
C SER A 174 -3.06 -0.85 -10.65
N GLU A 175 -3.23 0.18 -9.81
CA GLU A 175 -2.49 1.45 -9.88
C GLU A 175 -1.31 1.49 -8.93
N VAL A 176 -1.11 0.42 -8.14
CA VAL A 176 0.05 0.22 -7.30
C VAL A 176 0.90 -0.87 -7.91
N THR A 177 2.14 -0.54 -8.24
CA THR A 177 3.14 -1.50 -8.71
C THR A 177 4.13 -1.74 -7.58
N ASP A 178 4.17 -2.94 -7.04
CA ASP A 178 5.29 -3.40 -6.23
C ASP A 178 6.48 -3.67 -7.15
N LEU A 179 7.62 -3.04 -6.85
CA LEU A 179 8.84 -3.21 -7.64
C LEU A 179 9.58 -4.51 -7.31
N GLY A 180 9.14 -5.27 -6.32
CA GLY A 180 9.84 -6.46 -5.81
C GLY A 180 11.17 -6.10 -5.15
N ILE A 181 11.33 -4.83 -4.74
CA ILE A 181 12.51 -4.30 -4.07
C ILE A 181 12.15 -4.14 -2.60
N ILE A 182 12.91 -4.80 -1.74
CA ILE A 182 12.89 -4.56 -0.30
C ILE A 182 13.99 -3.55 -0.01
N ASP A 183 13.60 -2.28 0.10
CA ASP A 183 14.51 -1.23 0.54
C ASP A 183 14.65 -1.27 2.06
N PRO A 184 15.79 -0.81 2.62
CA PRO A 184 15.86 -0.59 4.05
C PRO A 184 14.76 0.38 4.47
N MET A 185 14.11 0.08 5.58
CA MET A 185 13.13 1.00 6.18
C MET A 185 13.73 2.40 6.32
N PRO A 186 13.00 3.47 5.93
CA PRO A 186 13.39 4.84 6.23
C PRO A 186 13.86 4.97 7.68
N THR A 187 14.97 5.68 7.90
CA THR A 187 15.43 5.96 9.28
C THR A 187 14.39 6.83 9.97
N PRO A 188 13.84 6.44 11.14
CA PRO A 188 12.86 7.26 11.85
C PRO A 188 13.41 8.65 12.14
N GLN A 189 12.65 9.70 11.81
CA GLN A 189 13.03 11.05 12.17
C GLN A 189 12.81 11.27 13.67
N ILE A 190 13.87 11.66 14.39
CA ILE A 190 13.76 12.01 15.80
C ILE A 190 13.13 13.40 15.91
N ILE A 191 11.94 13.46 16.51
CA ILE A 191 11.18 14.70 16.67
C ILE A 191 10.74 14.92 18.13
N THR A 192 10.36 16.14 18.42
CA THR A 192 9.72 16.54 19.69
C THR A 192 8.20 16.34 19.64
N ILE A 193 7.55 16.35 20.80
CA ILE A 193 6.07 16.33 20.87
C ILE A 193 5.47 17.59 20.22
N ALA A 194 6.13 18.74 20.33
CA ALA A 194 5.66 19.97 19.67
C ALA A 194 5.65 19.82 18.14
N GLN A 195 6.67 19.16 17.58
CA GLN A 195 6.74 18.83 16.15
C GLN A 195 5.70 17.77 15.74
N LEU A 196 5.43 16.76 16.58
CA LEU A 196 4.32 15.83 16.36
C LEU A 196 2.98 16.59 16.25
N ASN A 197 2.82 17.64 17.06
CA ASN A 197 1.61 18.46 17.10
C ASN A 197 1.54 19.54 15.98
N SER A 198 2.57 19.70 15.14
CA SER A 198 2.66 20.76 14.12
C SER A 198 2.20 20.33 12.72
N ASP A 199 1.65 19.12 12.56
CA ASP A 199 1.22 18.50 11.30
C ASP A 199 2.33 18.24 10.24
N ALA A 200 3.55 18.72 10.46
CA ALA A 200 4.66 18.63 9.50
C ALA A 200 5.16 17.20 9.22
N PHE A 201 4.93 16.28 10.17
CA PHE A 201 5.42 14.91 10.12
C PHE A 201 4.33 13.88 9.83
N GLU A 202 3.12 14.32 9.50
CA GLU A 202 2.00 13.41 9.22
C GLU A 202 2.37 12.37 8.14
N SER A 203 1.99 11.11 8.41
CA SER A 203 2.28 9.92 7.61
C SER A 203 3.77 9.56 7.50
N GLN A 204 4.65 10.12 8.34
CA GLN A 204 6.07 9.77 8.36
C GLN A 204 6.42 8.87 9.55
N LEU A 205 7.45 8.04 9.37
CA LEU A 205 8.06 7.27 10.44
C LEU A 205 8.92 8.17 11.32
N ILE A 206 8.56 8.24 12.59
CA ILE A 206 9.18 9.13 13.57
C ILE A 206 9.59 8.36 14.82
N GLN A 207 10.48 8.97 15.61
CA GLN A 207 10.86 8.53 16.94
C GLN A 207 10.75 9.70 17.91
N ILE A 208 10.24 9.45 19.11
CA ILE A 208 10.27 10.40 20.22
C ILE A 208 11.09 9.78 21.34
N ASN A 209 12.07 10.55 21.83
CA ASN A 209 12.99 10.10 22.87
C ASN A 209 12.53 10.55 24.26
N GLY A 210 12.88 9.77 25.27
CA GLY A 210 12.72 10.18 26.67
C GLY A 210 11.26 10.22 27.14
N VAL A 211 10.43 9.34 26.58
CA VAL A 211 9.01 9.25 26.85
C VAL A 211 8.72 8.53 28.17
N THR A 212 7.82 9.09 28.97
CA THR A 212 7.25 8.46 30.18
C THR A 212 5.76 8.19 29.98
N PHE A 213 5.33 6.95 30.25
CA PHE A 213 3.93 6.55 30.27
C PHE A 213 3.39 6.44 31.71
N GLY A 214 2.06 6.44 31.83
CA GLY A 214 1.38 5.98 33.04
C GLY A 214 1.30 4.45 33.13
N ALA A 215 0.62 3.93 34.15
CA ALA A 215 0.31 2.51 34.25
C ALA A 215 -0.78 2.11 33.24
N GLY A 216 -0.71 0.88 32.71
CA GLY A 216 -1.71 0.33 31.81
C GLY A 216 -1.13 -0.56 30.72
N THR A 217 -1.86 -0.68 29.62
CA THR A 217 -1.42 -1.37 28.40
C THR A 217 -1.47 -0.42 27.21
N TYR A 218 -0.86 -0.81 26.09
CA TYR A 218 -0.86 0.02 24.88
C TYR A 218 -2.26 0.25 24.28
N SER A 219 -3.26 -0.57 24.61
CA SER A 219 -4.61 -0.54 24.04
C SER A 219 -5.26 0.85 24.08
N GLY A 220 -5.82 1.31 22.96
CA GLY A 220 -6.54 2.57 22.86
C GLY A 220 -5.62 3.77 22.64
N ASN A 221 -5.93 4.87 23.34
CA ASN A 221 -5.12 6.09 23.36
C ASN A 221 -4.39 6.14 24.71
N GLN A 222 -3.07 6.12 24.67
CA GLN A 222 -2.22 6.23 25.86
C GLN A 222 -1.48 7.56 25.81
N ASN A 223 -1.66 8.37 26.85
CA ASN A 223 -0.93 9.60 27.00
C ASN A 223 0.50 9.31 27.45
N PHE A 224 1.43 10.08 26.93
CA PHE A 224 2.83 10.03 27.34
C PHE A 224 3.40 11.43 27.45
N THR A 225 4.50 11.58 28.18
CA THR A 225 5.11 12.89 28.43
C THR A 225 6.61 12.90 28.15
N VAL A 226 7.12 14.07 27.78
CA VAL A 226 8.54 14.43 27.82
C VAL A 226 8.63 15.76 28.57
N GLY A 227 9.05 15.70 29.84
CA GLY A 227 8.93 16.84 30.75
C GLY A 227 7.46 17.21 30.98
N ALA A 228 7.09 18.47 30.71
CA ALA A 228 5.73 18.98 30.91
C ALA A 228 4.82 18.87 29.66
N ILE A 229 5.35 18.37 28.53
CA ILE A 229 4.61 18.30 27.26
C ILE A 229 4.03 16.88 27.10
N SER A 230 2.75 16.81 26.78
CA SER A 230 2.02 15.54 26.57
C SER A 230 1.81 15.24 25.09
N GLY A 231 1.96 13.97 24.72
CA GLY A 231 1.61 13.41 23.42
C GLY A 231 0.72 12.17 23.56
N THR A 232 0.19 11.69 22.43
CA THR A 232 -0.70 10.52 22.38
C THR A 232 -0.07 9.38 21.60
N CYS A 233 0.00 8.19 22.20
CA CYS A 233 0.31 6.94 21.53
C CYS A 233 -0.99 6.19 21.23
N ARG A 234 -1.23 5.84 19.97
CA ARG A 234 -2.45 5.17 19.51
C ARG A 234 -2.17 3.72 19.14
N THR A 235 -2.88 2.79 19.79
CA THR A 235 -2.85 1.37 19.43
C THR A 235 -4.26 0.81 19.31
N ASN A 236 -4.66 0.36 18.12
CA ASN A 236 -5.96 -0.27 17.90
C ASN A 236 -6.21 -1.36 18.95
N THR A 237 -7.43 -1.43 19.49
CA THR A 237 -7.78 -2.44 20.50
C THR A 237 -7.67 -3.86 19.96
N SER A 238 -7.76 -4.03 18.63
CA SER A 238 -7.52 -5.28 17.91
C SER A 238 -6.05 -5.51 17.53
N ALA A 239 -5.13 -4.63 17.90
CA ALA A 239 -3.71 -4.82 17.61
C ALA A 239 -3.17 -6.01 18.40
N THR A 240 -2.24 -6.76 17.79
CA THR A 240 -1.69 -7.98 18.42
C THR A 240 -0.90 -7.70 19.70
N PHE A 241 -0.47 -6.45 19.89
CA PHE A 241 0.28 -5.97 21.05
C PHE A 241 -0.52 -5.00 21.93
N ALA A 242 -1.85 -4.90 21.74
CA ALA A 242 -2.68 -3.99 22.54
C ALA A 242 -2.67 -4.31 24.04
N SER A 243 -2.50 -5.59 24.41
CA SER A 243 -2.41 -6.04 25.80
C SER A 243 -1.01 -5.92 26.40
N THR A 244 0.01 -5.50 25.63
CA THR A 244 1.36 -5.29 26.14
C THR A 244 1.36 -4.18 27.19
N ILE A 245 1.98 -4.46 28.34
CA ILE A 245 2.08 -3.52 29.46
C ILE A 245 2.94 -2.32 29.05
N LEU A 246 2.50 -1.12 29.43
CA LEU A 246 3.27 0.10 29.21
C LEU A 246 4.56 0.10 30.06
N PRO A 247 5.68 0.62 29.52
CA PRO A 247 6.93 0.68 30.24
C PRO A 247 6.83 1.62 31.46
N THR A 248 7.47 1.23 32.56
CA THR A 248 7.57 2.05 33.78
C THR A 248 8.80 2.94 33.82
N SER A 249 9.80 2.65 32.98
CA SER A 249 10.99 3.47 32.79
C SER A 249 10.81 4.48 31.66
N ILE A 250 11.70 5.47 31.62
CA ILE A 250 11.84 6.37 30.48
C ILE A 250 12.34 5.58 29.28
N VAL A 251 11.70 5.73 28.14
CA VAL A 251 11.96 4.95 26.93
C VAL A 251 11.90 5.81 25.66
N ASN A 252 12.30 5.25 24.52
CA ASN A 252 12.03 5.84 23.22
C ASN A 252 10.89 5.06 22.55
N ILE A 253 10.05 5.73 21.80
CA ILE A 253 8.99 5.07 21.01
C ILE A 253 9.08 5.48 19.55
N ARG A 254 8.74 4.55 18.67
CA ARG A 254 8.67 4.76 17.22
C ARG A 254 7.25 4.55 16.73
N GLY A 255 6.98 5.01 15.51
CA GLY A 255 5.73 4.76 14.83
C GLY A 255 5.45 5.79 13.75
N ILE A 256 4.27 5.67 13.16
CA ILE A 256 3.81 6.61 12.14
C ILE A 256 3.12 7.78 12.83
N ALA A 257 3.51 9.02 12.53
CA ALA A 257 2.76 10.19 12.96
C ALA A 257 1.42 10.23 12.21
N ALA A 258 0.33 10.18 12.95
CA ALA A 258 -1.02 10.06 12.42
C ALA A 258 -1.96 11.09 13.04
N ARG A 259 -3.13 11.25 12.41
CA ARG A 259 -4.21 12.13 12.85
C ARG A 259 -5.52 11.37 13.01
N ASN A 260 -6.32 11.80 13.97
CA ASN A 260 -7.69 11.34 14.15
C ASN A 260 -8.53 12.40 14.86
N VAL A 261 -9.46 13.04 14.15
CA VAL A 261 -10.49 13.96 14.71
C VAL A 261 -9.90 14.92 15.77
N GLY A 262 -8.98 15.77 15.35
CA GLY A 262 -8.29 16.78 16.18
C GLY A 262 -7.06 16.26 16.93
N SER A 263 -6.94 14.93 17.11
CA SER A 263 -5.80 14.30 17.78
C SER A 263 -4.61 14.13 16.83
N ARG A 264 -3.43 14.57 17.26
CA ARG A 264 -2.13 14.18 16.69
C ARG A 264 -1.55 13.10 17.59
N GLN A 265 -1.06 12.03 16.97
CA GLN A 265 -0.67 10.83 17.69
C GLN A 265 0.47 10.11 16.98
N ILE A 266 1.30 9.42 17.74
CA ILE A 266 2.18 8.40 17.19
C ILE A 266 1.46 7.06 17.20
N GLN A 267 1.54 6.32 16.10
CA GLN A 267 0.94 5.00 15.95
C GLN A 267 2.05 3.97 15.73
N PRO A 268 2.45 3.19 16.76
CA PRO A 268 3.44 2.12 16.61
C PRO A 268 2.92 1.06 15.63
N ARG A 269 3.79 0.53 14.78
CA ARG A 269 3.36 -0.39 13.71
C ARG A 269 3.21 -1.81 14.23
N ASN A 270 4.17 -2.24 15.04
CA ASN A 270 4.25 -3.54 15.68
C ASN A 270 5.15 -3.44 16.93
N THR A 271 5.49 -4.57 17.55
CA THR A 271 6.33 -4.60 18.77
C THR A 271 7.76 -4.09 18.57
N SER A 272 8.29 -4.02 17.35
CA SER A 272 9.63 -3.47 17.07
C SER A 272 9.72 -1.94 17.19
N ASP A 273 8.55 -1.27 17.25
CA ASP A 273 8.46 0.16 17.50
C ASP A 273 8.34 0.50 19.00
N LEU A 274 8.19 -0.53 19.84
CA LEU A 274 8.13 -0.40 21.29
C LEU A 274 9.56 -0.53 21.88
N PRO A 275 9.76 -0.11 23.14
CA PRO A 275 11.03 -0.26 23.85
C PRO A 275 11.46 -1.71 24.09
#